data_AF-A0A0M0G1E0-F1
#
_entry.id   AF-A0A0M0G1E0-F1
#
_cell.length_a   1.000
_cell.length_b   1.000
_cell.length_c   1.000
_cell.angle_alpha   90.00
_cell.angle_beta   90.00
_cell.angle_gamma   90.00
#
_symmetry.space_group_name_H-M   'P 1'
#
loop_
_entity.id
_entity.type
_entity.pdbx_description
1 polymer ?
#
loop_
_entity_poly.entity_id
_entity_poly.type
_entity_poly.pdbx_seq_one_letter_code
_entity_poly.pdbx_strand_id
1 'polypeptide(L)'
;MKQLFHTLWKIVLLLLFLAASFSFAMFQGGFVSWFLFYSFLPFAAYSIIVFFYPLRLFSVERAFESNELKAGDELKVTMTIRRSVPFPLYYVVIEDQGSELLASPLGWKKKTVVHPGWRRAFSYTYTIDHLPRGEHTFSALRVKTGDFFGIFEKEALIPCEDTLLVYPGVIDVPYRSLENRYDQGMTSSNVKIQKDTTMATGVRGYQPGDRFSWIHWKSFARTNELMTKEFEERQSHDVLVVLDREESAAFEPMVTFTASILHSISRKGAQVGLLSHGEERTFFPIRGGEGPQSQMQHHLAKVMPDSPERLERMLKGDRLHNAQSAAVIFVTSTISKEKILAINEYVKQSGSILLFLIKREGETVSQEDRSLTAFASSRGVSMRILYEPEFSSAFAEVKRA
;
A
#
# COMPACT_ATOMS: atom_id res chain seq x y z
N MET A 1 -36.49 7.90 16.05
CA MET A 1 -37.80 8.46 16.41
C MET A 1 -37.78 9.98 16.65
N LYS A 2 -36.87 10.54 17.47
CA LYS A 2 -36.82 12.00 17.76
C LYS A 2 -36.66 12.92 16.53
N GLN A 3 -35.79 12.57 15.56
CA GLN A 3 -35.61 13.37 14.33
C GLN A 3 -36.84 13.38 13.42
N LEU A 4 -37.54 12.24 13.28
CA LEU A 4 -38.78 12.15 12.51
C LEU A 4 -39.88 13.01 13.13
N PHE A 5 -40.03 12.96 14.46
CA PHE A 5 -41.00 13.80 15.19
C PHE A 5 -40.70 15.30 15.01
N HIS A 6 -39.44 15.70 15.12
CA HIS A 6 -39.04 17.10 14.94
C HIS A 6 -39.31 17.59 13.51
N THR A 7 -39.05 16.74 12.50
CA THR A 7 -39.32 17.08 11.10
C THR A 7 -40.82 17.17 10.84
N LEU A 8 -41.62 16.24 11.38
CA LEU A 8 -43.09 16.25 11.26
C LEU A 8 -43.70 17.50 11.93
N TRP A 9 -43.19 17.87 13.11
CA TRP A 9 -43.59 19.08 13.82
C TRP A 9 -43.32 20.36 13.00
N LYS A 10 -42.16 20.44 12.34
CA LYS A 10 -41.84 21.55 11.44
C LYS A 10 -42.82 21.66 10.27
N ILE A 11 -43.30 20.55 9.72
CA ILE A 11 -44.33 20.54 8.66
C ILE A 11 -45.65 21.05 9.21
N VAL A 12 -46.09 20.55 10.37
CA VAL A 12 -47.33 21.00 11.02
C VAL A 12 -47.28 22.51 11.29
N LEU A 13 -46.14 22.99 11.80
CA LEU A 13 -45.91 24.41 12.04
C LEU A 13 -45.94 25.22 10.74
N LEU A 14 -45.28 24.77 9.67
CA LEU A 14 -45.33 25.41 8.36
C LEU A 14 -46.77 25.50 7.82
N LEU A 15 -47.53 24.41 7.91
CA LEU A 15 -48.93 24.36 7.49
C LEU A 15 -49.82 25.27 8.35
N LEU A 16 -49.55 25.38 9.65
CA LEU A 16 -50.24 26.30 10.55
C LEU A 16 -49.95 27.76 10.17
N PHE A 17 -48.69 28.13 9.90
CA PHE A 17 -48.33 29.47 9.41
C PHE A 17 -48.97 29.77 8.05
N LEU A 18 -49.05 28.78 7.16
CA LEU A 18 -49.74 28.92 5.89
C LEU A 18 -51.25 29.14 6.08
N ALA A 19 -51.89 28.39 6.98
CA ALA A 19 -53.31 28.55 7.31
C ALA A 19 -53.59 29.89 8.02
N ALA A 20 -52.71 30.32 8.92
CA ALA A 20 -52.83 31.59 9.63
C ALA A 20 -52.68 32.79 8.68
N SER A 21 -51.68 32.77 7.79
CA SER A 21 -51.50 33.81 6.77
C SER A 21 -52.65 33.84 5.76
N PHE A 22 -53.18 32.69 5.37
CA PHE A 22 -54.38 32.60 4.53
C PHE A 22 -55.61 33.18 5.24
N SER A 23 -55.84 32.78 6.50
CA SER A 23 -56.93 33.29 7.34
C SER A 23 -56.85 34.81 7.47
N PHE A 24 -55.67 35.35 7.79
CA PHE A 24 -55.43 36.78 7.85
C PHE A 24 -55.75 37.50 6.53
N ALA A 25 -55.31 36.96 5.39
CA ALA A 25 -55.64 37.50 4.07
C ALA A 25 -57.15 37.49 3.78
N MET A 26 -57.85 36.43 4.20
CA MET A 26 -59.28 36.26 3.97
C MET A 26 -60.14 37.20 4.85
N PHE A 27 -59.84 37.29 6.15
CA PHE A 27 -60.64 38.08 7.10
C PHE A 27 -60.33 39.58 7.08
N GLN A 28 -59.07 39.99 6.97
CA GLN A 28 -58.71 41.42 6.89
C GLN A 28 -58.96 41.98 5.48
N GLY A 29 -58.71 41.16 4.45
CA GLY A 29 -58.75 41.60 3.06
C GLY A 29 -57.69 42.65 2.71
N GLY A 30 -57.82 43.25 1.54
CA GLY A 30 -56.93 44.31 1.05
C GLY A 30 -55.63 43.82 0.41
N PHE A 31 -54.95 44.74 -0.28
CA PHE A 31 -53.74 44.43 -1.07
C PHE A 31 -52.61 43.85 -0.22
N VAL A 32 -52.33 44.44 0.94
CA VAL A 32 -51.17 44.08 1.79
C VAL A 32 -51.27 42.64 2.31
N SER A 33 -52.45 42.23 2.79
CA SER A 33 -52.65 40.90 3.36
C SER A 33 -52.53 39.80 2.31
N TRP A 34 -53.11 40.01 1.11
CA TRP A 34 -52.94 39.10 -0.03
C TRP A 34 -51.49 39.07 -0.53
N PHE A 35 -50.82 40.22 -0.59
CA PHE A 35 -49.42 40.30 -0.98
C PHE A 35 -48.52 39.47 -0.05
N LEU A 36 -48.73 39.54 1.27
CA LEU A 36 -47.97 38.75 2.25
C LEU A 36 -48.20 37.25 2.05
N PHE A 37 -49.46 36.82 1.89
CA PHE A 37 -49.79 35.42 1.64
C PHE A 37 -49.13 34.90 0.35
N TYR A 38 -49.28 35.62 -0.76
CA TYR A 38 -48.69 35.22 -2.04
C TYR A 38 -47.16 35.28 -2.05
N SER A 39 -46.56 36.15 -1.23
CA SER A 39 -45.10 36.18 -1.05
C SER A 39 -44.61 34.96 -0.26
N PHE A 40 -45.36 34.49 0.75
CA PHE A 40 -44.99 33.33 1.56
C PHE A 40 -45.26 31.98 0.86
N LEU A 41 -46.36 31.89 0.11
CA LEU A 41 -46.82 30.68 -0.57
C LEU A 41 -45.74 29.94 -1.39
N PRO A 42 -44.94 30.58 -2.28
CA PRO A 42 -43.94 29.87 -3.08
C PRO A 42 -42.83 29.25 -2.21
N PHE A 43 -42.42 29.91 -1.12
CA PHE A 43 -41.43 29.36 -0.21
C PHE A 43 -41.99 28.18 0.59
N ALA A 44 -43.22 28.30 1.10
CA ALA A 44 -43.88 27.20 1.79
C ALA A 44 -44.05 25.98 0.87
N ALA A 45 -44.50 26.20 -0.36
CA ALA A 45 -44.61 25.15 -1.37
C ALA A 45 -43.24 24.52 -1.69
N TYR A 46 -42.20 25.33 -1.88
CA TYR A 46 -40.84 24.85 -2.12
C TYR A 46 -40.33 23.97 -0.97
N SER A 47 -40.49 24.42 0.27
CA SER A 47 -40.10 23.66 1.48
C SER A 47 -40.81 22.30 1.56
N ILE A 48 -42.11 22.24 1.24
CA ILE A 48 -42.87 20.98 1.18
C ILE A 48 -42.34 20.07 0.06
N ILE A 49 -42.06 20.61 -1.12
CA ILE A 49 -41.54 19.81 -2.24
C ILE A 49 -40.16 19.23 -1.90
N VAL A 50 -39.25 20.04 -1.33
CA VAL A 50 -37.91 19.58 -0.90
C VAL A 50 -38.03 18.47 0.15
N PHE A 51 -38.99 18.57 1.07
CA PHE A 51 -39.24 17.52 2.06
C PHE A 51 -39.58 16.17 1.40
N PHE A 52 -40.48 16.15 0.42
CA PHE A 52 -40.87 14.93 -0.30
C PHE A 52 -39.87 14.49 -1.38
N TYR A 53 -38.92 15.35 -1.75
CA TYR A 53 -37.99 15.09 -2.84
C TYR A 53 -37.09 13.86 -2.59
N PRO A 54 -37.02 12.87 -3.51
CA PRO A 54 -36.42 11.56 -3.22
C PRO A 54 -34.90 11.53 -3.45
N LEU A 55 -34.11 12.02 -2.48
CA LEU A 55 -32.63 12.02 -2.56
C LEU A 55 -32.01 10.61 -2.70
N ARG A 56 -32.64 9.59 -2.14
CA ARG A 56 -32.12 8.20 -2.17
C ARG A 56 -32.14 7.57 -3.57
N LEU A 57 -32.89 8.14 -4.51
CA LEU A 57 -32.99 7.63 -5.88
C LEU A 57 -31.90 8.20 -6.81
N PHE A 58 -30.99 8.99 -6.25
CA PHE A 58 -29.87 9.52 -7.01
C PHE A 58 -28.94 8.38 -7.41
N SER A 59 -28.46 8.42 -8.63
CA SER A 59 -27.42 7.53 -9.13
C SER A 59 -26.10 8.29 -9.10
N VAL A 60 -25.08 7.66 -8.53
CA VAL A 60 -23.74 8.21 -8.37
C VAL A 60 -22.78 7.25 -9.06
N GLU A 61 -21.90 7.79 -9.88
CA GLU A 61 -20.80 7.07 -10.51
C GLU A 61 -19.50 7.79 -10.12
N ARG A 62 -18.52 7.04 -9.58
CA ARG A 62 -17.17 7.51 -9.28
C ARG A 62 -16.23 7.00 -10.36
N ALA A 63 -15.39 7.88 -10.88
CA ALA A 63 -14.34 7.52 -11.83
C ALA A 63 -12.99 8.04 -11.33
N PHE A 64 -11.99 7.17 -11.39
CA PHE A 64 -10.59 7.50 -11.09
C PHE A 64 -9.82 7.72 -12.40
N GLU A 65 -8.90 8.68 -12.41
CA GLU A 65 -8.07 8.96 -13.60
C GLU A 65 -7.05 7.85 -13.90
N SER A 66 -6.55 7.16 -12.87
CA SER A 66 -5.58 6.06 -12.99
C SER A 66 -5.91 4.92 -12.02
N ASN A 67 -5.62 3.69 -12.45
CA ASN A 67 -5.73 2.47 -11.63
C ASN A 67 -4.38 2.01 -11.07
N GLU A 68 -3.28 2.56 -11.57
CA GLU A 68 -1.93 2.29 -11.07
C GLU A 68 -1.40 3.56 -10.40
N LEU A 69 -1.48 3.60 -9.07
CA LEU A 69 -1.04 4.73 -8.26
C LEU A 69 0.01 4.29 -7.28
N LYS A 70 0.97 5.18 -7.02
CA LYS A 70 1.99 4.99 -6.00
C LYS A 70 1.78 5.98 -4.86
N ALA A 71 2.32 5.62 -3.70
CA ALA A 71 2.31 6.49 -2.54
C ALA A 71 2.96 7.84 -2.89
N GLY A 72 2.27 8.92 -2.54
CA GLY A 72 2.68 10.30 -2.87
C GLY A 72 2.08 10.86 -4.15
N ASP A 73 1.48 10.03 -5.02
CA ASP A 73 0.84 10.50 -6.26
C ASP A 73 -0.42 11.35 -5.98
N GLU A 74 -0.77 12.17 -6.96
CA GLU A 74 -2.02 12.93 -7.02
C GLU A 74 -3.11 12.06 -7.65
N LEU A 75 -4.27 11.96 -6.99
CA LEU A 75 -5.46 11.31 -7.56
C LEU A 75 -6.55 12.32 -7.86
N LYS A 76 -6.99 12.35 -9.12
CA LYS A 76 -8.22 13.04 -9.50
C LYS A 76 -9.39 12.08 -9.51
N VAL A 77 -10.41 12.44 -8.75
CA VAL A 77 -11.68 11.70 -8.67
C VAL A 77 -12.76 12.55 -9.31
N THR A 78 -13.44 11.97 -10.31
CA THR A 78 -14.59 12.61 -10.95
C THR A 78 -15.86 11.93 -10.50
N MET A 79 -16.75 12.69 -9.89
CA MET A 79 -18.06 12.24 -9.45
C MET A 79 -19.11 12.70 -10.44
N THR A 80 -19.90 11.76 -10.94
CA THR A 80 -21.07 12.03 -11.78
C THR A 80 -22.33 11.69 -11.02
N ILE A 81 -23.19 12.69 -10.80
CA ILE A 81 -24.43 12.52 -10.06
C ILE A 81 -25.60 12.71 -11.02
N ARG A 82 -26.48 11.72 -11.08
CA ARG A 82 -27.73 11.74 -11.85
C ARG A 82 -28.92 11.73 -10.92
N ARG A 83 -29.86 12.63 -11.20
CA ARG A 83 -31.08 12.84 -10.43
C ARG A 83 -32.26 12.21 -11.17
N SER A 84 -33.09 11.47 -10.46
CA SER A 84 -34.28 10.84 -11.05
C SER A 84 -35.37 11.87 -11.40
N VAL A 85 -35.49 12.93 -10.59
CA VAL A 85 -36.47 14.00 -10.79
C VAL A 85 -35.75 15.36 -10.93
N PRO A 86 -35.88 16.06 -12.08
CA PRO A 86 -35.35 17.41 -12.24
C PRO A 86 -36.23 18.40 -11.48
N PHE A 87 -35.72 18.90 -10.36
CA PHE A 87 -36.34 19.96 -9.56
C PHE A 87 -35.27 21.01 -9.21
N PRO A 88 -35.56 22.31 -9.17
CA PRO A 88 -34.54 23.32 -8.85
C PRO A 88 -34.14 23.25 -7.37
N LEU A 89 -33.18 22.39 -7.03
CA LEU A 89 -32.57 22.39 -5.70
C LEU A 89 -31.64 23.59 -5.60
N TYR A 90 -31.88 24.44 -4.59
CA TYR A 90 -31.08 25.63 -4.33
C TYR A 90 -29.61 25.28 -4.10
N TYR A 91 -29.33 24.28 -3.27
CA TYR A 91 -27.99 23.75 -3.05
C TYR A 91 -28.05 22.24 -2.82
N VAL A 92 -26.96 21.56 -3.16
CA VAL A 92 -26.70 20.20 -2.75
C VAL A 92 -25.29 20.16 -2.19
N VAL A 93 -25.16 19.77 -0.93
CA VAL A 93 -23.86 19.47 -0.31
C VAL A 93 -23.56 18.00 -0.55
N ILE A 94 -22.37 17.75 -1.07
CA ILE A 94 -21.88 16.42 -1.36
C ILE A 94 -20.65 16.19 -0.50
N GLU A 95 -20.66 15.08 0.24
CA GLU A 95 -19.57 14.63 1.09
C GLU A 95 -19.24 13.19 0.69
N ASP A 96 -18.05 12.99 0.11
CA ASP A 96 -17.58 11.64 -0.21
C ASP A 96 -16.98 10.98 1.02
N GLN A 97 -17.35 9.72 1.28
CA GLN A 97 -16.83 8.91 2.38
C GLN A 97 -15.73 8.01 1.85
N GLY A 98 -14.49 8.45 2.03
CA GLY A 98 -13.30 7.66 1.71
C GLY A 98 -12.80 6.81 2.87
N SER A 99 -11.71 6.09 2.57
CA SER A 99 -11.02 5.21 3.50
C SER A 99 -10.52 5.95 4.75
N GLU A 100 -10.47 5.24 5.87
CA GLU A 100 -9.83 5.72 7.11
C GLU A 100 -8.34 6.00 6.90
N LEU A 101 -7.68 5.33 5.96
CA LEU A 101 -6.27 5.60 5.64
C LEU A 101 -6.04 6.98 5.03
N LEU A 102 -7.04 7.53 4.34
CA LEU A 102 -7.00 8.92 3.86
C LEU A 102 -7.25 9.90 5.01
N ALA A 103 -7.89 9.44 6.09
CA ALA A 103 -8.15 10.27 7.25
C ALA A 103 -6.85 10.54 8.00
N SER A 104 -6.25 11.70 7.69
CA SER A 104 -5.46 12.48 8.65
C SER A 104 -6.19 12.52 10.02
N PRO A 105 -5.50 12.84 11.14
CA PRO A 105 -6.16 13.05 12.44
C PRO A 105 -7.34 14.05 12.43
N LEU A 106 -7.55 14.80 11.33
CA LEU A 106 -8.71 15.68 11.09
C LEU A 106 -9.87 15.07 10.29
N GLY A 107 -9.74 13.84 9.78
CA GLY A 107 -10.75 13.15 8.95
C GLY A 107 -10.78 13.68 7.50
N TRP A 108 -10.48 12.82 6.52
CA TRP A 108 -10.61 13.21 5.12
C TRP A 108 -12.09 13.20 4.73
N LYS A 109 -12.65 14.41 4.57
CA LYS A 109 -14.03 14.64 4.12
C LYS A 109 -14.02 15.77 3.12
N LYS A 110 -14.05 15.45 1.83
CA LYS A 110 -14.24 16.49 0.81
C LYS A 110 -15.70 16.87 0.75
N LYS A 111 -16.02 18.05 1.29
CA LYS A 111 -17.33 18.67 1.15
C LYS A 111 -17.30 19.63 -0.03
N THR A 112 -18.23 19.45 -0.95
CA THR A 112 -18.48 20.42 -2.02
C THR A 112 -19.94 20.84 -2.01
N VAL A 113 -20.19 22.08 -2.38
CA VAL A 113 -21.54 22.62 -2.55
C VAL A 113 -21.75 22.86 -4.02
N VAL A 114 -22.81 22.28 -4.57
CA VAL A 114 -23.19 22.46 -5.96
C VAL A 114 -24.58 23.05 -6.05
N HIS A 115 -24.81 23.86 -7.08
CA HIS A 115 -26.09 24.48 -7.38
C HIS A 115 -26.63 23.87 -8.68
N PRO A 116 -27.28 22.69 -8.62
CA PRO A 116 -27.64 21.95 -9.82
C PRO A 116 -28.80 22.59 -10.59
N GLY A 117 -29.63 23.41 -9.93
CA GLY A 117 -30.83 23.99 -10.54
C GLY A 117 -31.69 22.90 -11.19
N TRP A 118 -32.08 23.11 -12.44
CA TRP A 118 -32.89 22.18 -13.23
C TRP A 118 -32.09 21.03 -13.89
N ARG A 119 -30.77 21.00 -13.73
CA ARG A 119 -29.93 19.98 -14.37
C ARG A 119 -30.24 18.60 -13.80
N ARG A 120 -30.49 17.64 -14.70
CA ARG A 120 -30.69 16.22 -14.36
C ARG A 120 -29.39 15.52 -13.96
N ALA A 121 -28.29 15.94 -14.55
CA ALA A 121 -26.96 15.39 -14.28
C ALA A 121 -25.96 16.53 -14.11
N PHE A 122 -25.00 16.32 -13.23
CA PHE A 122 -23.86 17.20 -13.07
C PHE A 122 -22.66 16.40 -12.61
N SER A 123 -21.47 16.88 -12.93
CA SER A 123 -20.21 16.29 -12.52
C SER A 123 -19.36 17.31 -11.78
N TYR A 124 -18.53 16.83 -10.87
CA TYR A 124 -17.47 17.61 -10.26
C TYR A 124 -16.23 16.75 -10.08
N THR A 125 -15.07 17.37 -10.19
CA THR A 125 -13.78 16.72 -10.00
C THR A 125 -13.11 17.31 -8.77
N TYR A 126 -12.50 16.45 -7.96
CA TYR A 126 -11.65 16.88 -6.86
C TYR A 126 -10.36 16.08 -6.87
N THR A 127 -9.32 16.69 -6.29
CA THR A 127 -8.00 16.10 -6.17
C THR A 127 -7.76 15.64 -4.73
N ILE A 128 -7.08 14.49 -4.59
CA ILE A 128 -6.45 14.03 -3.37
C ILE A 128 -4.93 14.07 -3.59
N ASP A 129 -4.27 14.96 -2.87
CA ASP A 129 -2.81 15.08 -2.90
C ASP A 129 -2.17 14.09 -1.92
N HIS A 130 -0.94 13.65 -2.23
CA HIS A 130 -0.12 12.81 -1.37
C HIS A 130 -0.84 11.56 -0.86
N LEU A 131 -1.29 10.70 -1.79
CA LEU A 131 -1.97 9.47 -1.42
C LEU A 131 -1.10 8.58 -0.53
N PRO A 132 -1.59 8.15 0.64
CA PRO A 132 -0.91 7.12 1.42
C PRO A 132 -1.00 5.77 0.72
N ARG A 133 0.04 4.94 0.91
CA ARG A 133 0.03 3.53 0.48
C ARG A 133 -1.11 2.79 1.18
N GLY A 134 -1.77 1.88 0.47
CA GLY A 134 -2.85 1.10 1.07
C GLY A 134 -3.97 0.76 0.10
N GLU A 135 -4.90 -0.04 0.60
CA GLU A 135 -6.21 -0.24 -0.02
C GLU A 135 -7.19 0.82 0.49
N HIS A 136 -7.70 1.64 -0.42
CA HIS A 136 -8.63 2.72 -0.13
C HIS A 136 -10.03 2.37 -0.61
N THR A 137 -10.91 2.06 0.33
CA THR A 137 -12.32 1.79 0.05
C THR A 137 -13.14 3.07 0.19
N PHE A 138 -13.84 3.46 -0.86
CA PHE A 138 -14.84 4.52 -0.83
C PHE A 138 -16.22 3.85 -0.79
N SER A 139 -17.02 4.13 0.24
CA SER A 139 -18.23 3.32 0.51
C SER A 139 -19.52 3.97 0.02
N ALA A 140 -19.69 5.26 0.28
CA ALA A 140 -20.94 5.95 0.00
C ALA A 140 -20.74 7.45 -0.19
N LEU A 141 -21.67 8.04 -0.96
CA LEU A 141 -21.79 9.48 -1.09
C LEU A 141 -22.88 10.00 -0.17
N ARG A 142 -22.53 10.90 0.74
CA ARG A 142 -23.48 11.62 1.59
C ARG A 142 -23.95 12.87 0.86
N VAL A 143 -25.25 12.93 0.59
CA VAL A 143 -25.90 14.03 -0.10
C VAL A 143 -26.84 14.75 0.86
N LYS A 144 -26.68 16.07 0.98
CA LYS A 144 -27.55 16.94 1.78
C LYS A 144 -28.14 18.04 0.92
N THR A 145 -29.41 18.35 1.13
CA THR A 145 -30.08 19.52 0.54
C THR A 145 -31.00 20.12 1.60
N GLY A 146 -31.40 21.37 1.40
CA GLY A 146 -32.42 21.99 2.23
C GLY A 146 -33.19 23.09 1.53
N ASP A 147 -34.06 23.73 2.29
CA ASP A 147 -34.83 24.88 1.83
C ASP A 147 -34.11 26.22 2.07
N PHE A 148 -34.67 27.32 1.57
CA PHE A 148 -34.06 28.66 1.67
C PHE A 148 -33.90 29.16 3.11
N PHE A 149 -34.78 28.71 4.01
CA PHE A 149 -34.79 29.14 5.42
C PHE A 149 -34.11 28.13 6.35
N GLY A 150 -33.61 26.99 5.84
CA GLY A 150 -33.03 25.93 6.66
C GLY A 150 -34.04 25.26 7.61
N ILE A 151 -35.35 25.42 7.34
CA ILE A 151 -36.40 24.76 8.11
C ILE A 151 -36.28 23.25 7.88
N PHE A 152 -36.12 22.83 6.63
CA PHE A 152 -35.98 21.44 6.24
C PHE A 152 -34.59 21.17 5.68
N GLU A 153 -33.86 20.31 6.37
CA GLU A 153 -32.65 19.69 5.87
C GLU A 153 -32.91 18.20 5.65
N LYS A 154 -32.48 17.70 4.50
CA LYS A 154 -32.61 16.30 4.15
C LYS A 154 -31.26 15.74 3.77
N GLU A 155 -30.96 14.59 4.34
CA GLU A 155 -29.72 13.85 4.12
C GLU A 155 -30.05 12.45 3.58
N ALA A 156 -29.26 11.98 2.62
CA ALA A 156 -29.26 10.60 2.16
C ALA A 156 -27.82 10.11 1.98
N LEU A 157 -27.60 8.84 2.30
CA LEU A 157 -26.40 8.10 1.93
C LEU A 157 -26.74 7.27 0.69
N ILE A 158 -25.96 7.46 -0.36
CA ILE A 158 -26.09 6.72 -1.61
C ILE A 158 -24.91 5.76 -1.68
N PRO A 159 -25.13 4.43 -1.72
CA PRO A 159 -24.03 3.48 -1.83
C PRO A 159 -23.31 3.65 -3.16
N CYS A 160 -21.99 3.74 -3.10
CA CYS A 160 -21.09 3.85 -4.24
C CYS A 160 -19.76 3.27 -3.79
N GLU A 161 -19.67 1.94 -3.86
CA GLU A 161 -18.52 1.18 -3.37
C GLU A 161 -17.49 1.06 -4.49
N ASP A 162 -16.33 1.67 -4.28
CA ASP A 162 -15.18 1.55 -5.17
C ASP A 162 -13.91 1.38 -4.33
N THR A 163 -13.02 0.49 -4.77
CA THR A 163 -11.76 0.23 -4.09
C THR A 163 -10.60 0.63 -4.99
N LEU A 164 -9.63 1.32 -4.40
CA LEU A 164 -8.43 1.78 -5.07
C LEU A 164 -7.20 1.25 -4.33
N LEU A 165 -6.27 0.64 -5.06
CA LEU A 165 -5.02 0.16 -4.49
C LEU A 165 -3.88 1.13 -4.82
N VAL A 166 -3.19 1.61 -3.78
CA VAL A 166 -2.02 2.48 -3.91
C VAL A 166 -0.78 1.70 -3.52
N TYR A 167 0.10 1.49 -4.49
CA TYR A 167 1.36 0.76 -4.33
C TYR A 167 2.40 1.59 -3.57
N PRO A 168 3.38 0.97 -2.90
CA PRO A 168 4.50 1.70 -2.34
C PRO A 168 5.26 2.46 -3.44
N GLY A 169 5.80 3.63 -3.09
CA GLY A 169 6.77 4.32 -3.92
C GLY A 169 8.01 3.44 -4.16
N VAL A 170 8.63 3.58 -5.32
CA VAL A 170 9.86 2.86 -5.67
C VAL A 170 10.96 3.88 -5.95
N ILE A 171 12.04 3.78 -5.20
CA ILE A 171 13.24 4.59 -5.36
C ILE A 171 14.29 3.71 -6.06
N ASP A 172 15.09 4.30 -6.95
CA ASP A 172 16.18 3.56 -7.60
C ASP A 172 17.28 3.24 -6.57
N VAL A 173 17.41 1.96 -6.23
CA VAL A 173 18.38 1.46 -5.27
C VAL A 173 19.35 0.55 -6.03
N PRO A 174 20.54 1.04 -6.44
CA PRO A 174 21.46 0.30 -7.28
C PRO A 174 21.97 -0.96 -6.56
N TYR A 175 21.28 -2.08 -6.78
CA TYR A 175 21.59 -3.35 -6.14
C TYR A 175 23.00 -3.81 -6.52
N ARG A 176 23.81 -4.19 -5.54
CA ARG A 176 25.08 -4.89 -5.78
C ARG A 176 24.93 -6.33 -5.31
N SER A 177 25.41 -7.26 -6.13
CA SER A 177 25.49 -8.66 -5.74
C SER A 177 26.14 -8.78 -4.37
N LEU A 178 25.49 -9.53 -3.49
CA LEU A 178 26.12 -9.94 -2.26
C LEU A 178 27.04 -11.10 -2.62
N GLU A 179 28.31 -10.79 -2.86
CA GLU A 179 29.33 -11.81 -3.06
C GLU A 179 29.34 -12.72 -1.82
N ASN A 180 29.17 -14.02 -2.04
CA ASN A 180 29.36 -15.02 -1.00
C ASN A 180 30.84 -14.97 -0.56
N ARG A 181 31.14 -14.22 0.51
CA ARG A 181 32.47 -14.08 1.14
C ARG A 181 32.96 -15.38 1.81
N TYR A 182 32.83 -16.53 1.15
CA TYR A 182 33.38 -17.79 1.63
C TYR A 182 34.72 -18.16 0.99
N ASP A 183 35.28 -17.29 0.12
CA ASP A 183 36.56 -17.54 -0.56
C ASP A 183 37.82 -17.12 0.24
N GLN A 184 37.69 -16.69 1.50
CA GLN A 184 38.85 -16.35 2.33
C GLN A 184 38.98 -17.25 3.56
N GLY A 185 39.60 -18.42 3.35
CA GLY A 185 40.29 -19.16 4.42
C GLY A 185 39.72 -20.55 4.75
N MET A 186 40.48 -21.60 4.36
CA MET A 186 40.58 -22.93 5.00
C MET A 186 39.42 -23.38 5.89
N THR A 187 38.21 -23.51 5.36
CA THR A 187 37.24 -24.53 5.76
C THR A 187 36.30 -24.72 4.59
N SER A 188 36.47 -25.80 3.84
CA SER A 188 35.54 -26.22 2.80
C SER A 188 34.17 -26.50 3.45
N SER A 189 33.29 -25.51 3.49
CA SER A 189 31.88 -25.75 3.78
C SER A 189 31.25 -26.35 2.51
N ASN A 190 30.45 -27.41 2.69
CA ASN A 190 29.74 -28.14 1.64
C ASN A 190 28.60 -27.31 1.01
N VAL A 191 28.85 -26.06 0.61
CA VAL A 191 27.87 -25.33 -0.20
C VAL A 191 27.98 -25.89 -1.61
N LYS A 192 27.01 -26.74 -1.97
CA LYS A 192 26.86 -27.22 -3.35
C LYS A 192 26.48 -26.00 -4.21
N ILE A 193 27.47 -25.39 -4.84
CA ILE A 193 27.23 -24.51 -6.00
C ILE A 193 26.47 -25.37 -7.01
N GLN A 194 25.19 -25.03 -7.21
CA GLN A 194 24.31 -25.78 -8.10
C GLN A 194 24.72 -25.45 -9.54
N LYS A 195 25.62 -26.25 -10.10
CA LYS A 195 26.02 -26.11 -11.51
C LYS A 195 24.80 -26.39 -12.39
N ASP A 196 24.55 -25.52 -13.36
CA ASP A 196 23.51 -25.76 -14.35
C ASP A 196 23.99 -26.86 -15.30
N THR A 197 23.56 -28.10 -15.07
CA THR A 197 24.00 -29.24 -15.87
C THR A 197 23.30 -29.33 -17.23
N THR A 198 22.43 -28.38 -17.58
CA THR A 198 21.67 -28.43 -18.85
C THR A 198 22.49 -28.00 -20.06
N MET A 199 23.48 -27.12 -19.88
CA MET A 199 24.31 -26.60 -20.98
C MET A 199 25.80 -26.75 -20.66
N ALA A 200 26.49 -27.61 -21.42
CA ALA A 200 27.94 -27.75 -21.32
C ALA A 200 28.61 -26.63 -22.11
N THR A 201 29.43 -25.81 -21.44
CA THR A 201 30.16 -24.69 -22.03
C THR A 201 31.55 -25.08 -22.53
N GLY A 202 32.10 -26.20 -22.05
CA GLY A 202 33.43 -26.66 -22.42
C GLY A 202 33.68 -28.13 -22.11
N VAL A 203 34.91 -28.57 -22.36
CA VAL A 203 35.41 -29.90 -21.98
C VAL A 203 36.83 -29.75 -21.43
N ARG A 204 37.12 -30.43 -20.32
CA ARG A 204 38.47 -30.51 -19.75
C ARG A 204 38.91 -31.96 -19.56
N GLY A 205 40.20 -32.18 -19.33
CA GLY A 205 40.73 -33.49 -18.96
C GLY A 205 40.05 -34.03 -17.70
N TYR A 206 39.69 -35.31 -17.73
CA TYR A 206 39.09 -36.01 -16.59
C TYR A 206 40.07 -36.05 -15.41
N GLN A 207 39.59 -35.70 -14.21
CA GLN A 207 40.35 -35.87 -12.98
C GLN A 207 39.68 -36.91 -12.07
N PRO A 208 40.48 -37.70 -11.31
CA PRO A 208 39.94 -38.62 -10.32
C PRO A 208 39.04 -37.89 -9.32
N GLY A 209 37.75 -38.24 -9.31
CA GLY A 209 36.71 -37.58 -8.49
C GLY A 209 35.60 -36.94 -9.33
N ASP A 210 35.81 -36.75 -10.64
CA ASP A 210 34.76 -36.32 -11.55
C ASP A 210 33.67 -37.39 -11.70
N ARG A 211 32.41 -36.96 -11.80
CA ARG A 211 31.28 -37.89 -11.98
C ARG A 211 31.32 -38.53 -13.36
N PHE A 212 31.14 -39.85 -13.43
CA PHE A 212 31.06 -40.58 -14.70
C PHE A 212 29.94 -40.06 -15.62
N SER A 213 28.82 -39.57 -15.07
CA SER A 213 27.72 -38.97 -15.85
C SER A 213 28.12 -37.68 -16.57
N TRP A 214 29.23 -37.07 -16.19
CA TRP A 214 29.77 -35.85 -16.79
C TRP A 214 30.83 -36.14 -17.86
N ILE A 215 31.13 -37.41 -18.16
CA ILE A 215 32.06 -37.75 -19.24
C ILE A 215 31.47 -37.32 -20.59
N HIS A 216 32.29 -36.66 -21.39
CA HIS A 216 31.94 -36.28 -22.76
C HIS A 216 32.29 -37.40 -23.73
N TRP A 217 31.39 -38.38 -23.85
CA TRP A 217 31.59 -39.60 -24.67
C TRP A 217 31.96 -39.32 -26.14
N LYS A 218 31.44 -38.23 -26.73
CA LYS A 218 31.76 -37.85 -28.11
C LYS A 218 33.22 -37.41 -28.29
N SER A 219 33.83 -36.79 -27.28
CA SER A 219 35.27 -36.46 -27.31
C SER A 219 36.09 -37.72 -27.09
N PHE A 220 35.72 -38.55 -26.10
CA PHE A 220 36.40 -39.81 -25.82
C PHE A 220 36.48 -40.71 -27.06
N ALA A 221 35.38 -40.84 -27.83
CA ALA A 221 35.35 -41.64 -29.05
C ALA A 221 36.29 -41.15 -30.17
N ARG A 222 36.74 -39.88 -30.13
CA ARG A 222 37.62 -39.28 -31.15
C ARG A 222 39.09 -39.24 -30.73
N THR A 223 39.36 -38.96 -29.45
CA THR A 223 40.72 -38.74 -28.95
C THR A 223 41.24 -39.89 -28.08
N ASN A 224 40.38 -40.84 -27.70
CA ASN A 224 40.68 -41.93 -26.78
C ASN A 224 41.16 -41.46 -25.39
N GLU A 225 40.87 -40.19 -25.05
CA GLU A 225 41.19 -39.56 -23.78
C GLU A 225 39.91 -39.19 -23.04
N LEU A 226 39.86 -39.46 -21.74
CA LEU A 226 38.69 -39.15 -20.90
C LEU A 226 38.59 -37.65 -20.68
N MET A 227 37.48 -37.06 -21.11
CA MET A 227 37.17 -35.64 -20.96
C MET A 227 35.88 -35.48 -20.15
N THR A 228 35.88 -34.53 -19.22
CA THR A 228 34.71 -34.15 -18.40
C THR A 228 34.07 -32.89 -19.00
N LYS A 229 32.74 -32.89 -19.13
CA LYS A 229 31.94 -31.71 -19.50
C LYS A 229 32.13 -30.63 -18.45
N GLU A 230 32.47 -29.43 -18.89
CA GLU A 230 32.40 -28.24 -18.06
C GLU A 230 31.04 -27.59 -18.23
N PHE A 231 30.42 -27.26 -17.11
CA PHE A 231 29.11 -26.61 -17.04
C PHE A 231 29.31 -25.19 -16.55
N GLU A 232 28.51 -24.25 -17.07
CA GLU A 232 28.51 -22.89 -16.57
C GLU A 232 28.03 -22.86 -15.12
N GLU A 233 28.84 -22.28 -14.24
CA GLU A 233 28.38 -21.93 -12.90
C GLU A 233 27.54 -20.67 -13.01
N ARG A 234 26.22 -20.83 -13.19
CA ARG A 234 25.30 -19.74 -12.86
C ARG A 234 25.45 -19.50 -11.36
N GLN A 235 26.14 -18.43 -11.00
CA GLN A 235 25.95 -17.82 -9.68
C GLN A 235 24.50 -17.32 -9.67
N SER A 236 23.53 -18.14 -9.26
CA SER A 236 22.19 -17.63 -9.00
C SER A 236 22.29 -16.72 -7.78
N HIS A 237 22.02 -15.44 -8.00
CA HIS A 237 22.00 -14.45 -6.94
C HIS A 237 20.62 -14.50 -6.29
N ASP A 238 20.33 -15.63 -5.67
CA ASP A 238 19.05 -15.86 -5.03
C ASP A 238 19.01 -15.01 -3.75
N VAL A 239 18.05 -14.08 -3.68
CA VAL A 239 17.92 -13.19 -2.54
C VAL A 239 16.57 -13.40 -1.88
N LEU A 240 16.58 -13.62 -0.57
CA LEU A 240 15.37 -13.55 0.25
C LEU A 240 15.37 -12.22 0.99
N VAL A 241 14.35 -11.41 0.77
CA VAL A 241 14.10 -10.21 1.58
C VAL A 241 13.11 -10.54 2.68
N VAL A 242 13.43 -10.17 3.92
CA VAL A 242 12.59 -10.36 5.10
C VAL A 242 12.18 -8.97 5.61
N LEU A 243 10.88 -8.68 5.57
CA LEU A 243 10.30 -7.45 6.10
C LEU A 243 9.76 -7.68 7.50
N ASP A 244 10.31 -6.97 8.48
CA ASP A 244 9.79 -6.88 9.84
C ASP A 244 8.55 -5.96 9.88
N ARG A 245 7.42 -6.46 10.39
CA ARG A 245 6.16 -5.71 10.55
C ARG A 245 5.84 -5.37 12.01
N GLU A 246 6.85 -5.35 12.88
CA GLU A 246 6.73 -4.78 14.24
C GLU A 246 6.28 -3.31 14.16
N GLU A 247 5.43 -2.89 15.11
CA GLU A 247 4.91 -1.52 15.15
C GLU A 247 6.03 -0.49 15.24
N SER A 248 6.05 0.45 14.29
CA SER A 248 7.15 1.40 14.16
C SER A 248 6.78 2.63 13.35
N ALA A 249 7.30 3.78 13.78
CA ALA A 249 7.19 5.03 13.03
C ALA A 249 7.97 5.02 11.70
N ALA A 250 8.90 4.09 11.51
CA ALA A 250 9.68 3.91 10.29
C ALA A 250 9.08 2.85 9.33
N PHE A 251 7.88 2.36 9.60
CA PHE A 251 7.25 1.29 8.81
C PHE A 251 7.04 1.64 7.33
N GLU A 252 6.48 2.81 7.02
CA GLU A 252 6.28 3.22 5.62
C GLU A 252 7.60 3.36 4.83
N PRO A 253 8.66 3.98 5.40
CA PRO A 253 10.01 3.91 4.81
C PRO A 253 10.53 2.48 4.60
N MET A 254 10.31 1.56 5.55
CA MET A 254 10.72 0.15 5.40
C MET A 254 10.01 -0.54 4.23
N VAL A 255 8.70 -0.31 4.07
CA VAL A 255 7.92 -0.89 2.96
C VAL A 255 8.40 -0.31 1.62
N THR A 256 8.62 1.01 1.56
CA THR A 256 9.18 1.71 0.39
C THR A 256 10.56 1.16 0.02
N PHE A 257 11.44 0.99 1.00
CA PHE A 257 12.78 0.43 0.81
C PHE A 257 12.72 -1.03 0.33
N THR A 258 11.85 -1.84 0.93
CA THR A 258 11.65 -3.24 0.55
C THR A 258 11.16 -3.34 -0.90
N ALA A 259 10.14 -2.58 -1.28
CA ALA A 259 9.65 -2.52 -2.66
C ALA A 259 10.75 -2.10 -3.65
N SER A 260 11.58 -1.13 -3.25
CA SER A 260 12.71 -0.62 -4.03
C SER A 260 13.80 -1.66 -4.24
N ILE A 261 14.17 -2.40 -3.20
CA ILE A 261 15.13 -3.50 -3.29
C ILE A 261 14.59 -4.62 -4.17
N LEU A 262 13.35 -5.08 -3.95
CA LEU A 262 12.74 -6.14 -4.76
C LEU A 262 12.73 -5.77 -6.25
N HIS A 263 12.34 -4.53 -6.56
CA HIS A 263 12.36 -4.01 -7.93
C HIS A 263 13.78 -3.99 -8.51
N SER A 264 14.76 -3.53 -7.74
CA SER A 264 16.15 -3.39 -8.19
C SER A 264 16.85 -4.73 -8.39
N ILE A 265 16.59 -5.72 -7.52
CA ILE A 265 17.09 -7.09 -7.67
C ILE A 265 16.49 -7.73 -8.93
N SER A 266 15.17 -7.62 -9.11
CA SER A 266 14.48 -8.15 -10.29
C SER A 266 14.99 -7.52 -11.60
N ARG A 267 15.20 -6.19 -11.62
CA ARG A 267 15.78 -5.49 -12.78
C ARG A 267 17.20 -5.96 -13.15
N LYS A 268 17.97 -6.48 -12.20
CA LYS A 268 19.29 -7.06 -12.46
C LYS A 268 19.24 -8.53 -12.90
N GLY A 269 18.05 -9.11 -13.05
CA GLY A 269 17.85 -10.50 -13.47
C GLY A 269 18.09 -11.53 -12.37
N ALA A 270 18.26 -11.09 -11.12
CA ALA A 270 18.39 -11.95 -9.95
C ALA A 270 17.02 -12.42 -9.48
N GLN A 271 16.95 -13.64 -8.92
CA GLN A 271 15.71 -14.16 -8.37
C GLN A 271 15.52 -13.64 -6.95
N VAL A 272 14.30 -13.22 -6.64
CA VAL A 272 14.00 -12.62 -5.34
C VAL A 272 12.75 -13.24 -4.74
N GLY A 273 12.82 -13.51 -3.44
CA GLY A 273 11.68 -13.90 -2.61
C GLY A 273 11.42 -12.85 -1.53
N LEU A 274 10.21 -12.87 -0.99
CA LEU A 274 9.80 -12.00 0.11
C LEU A 274 9.21 -12.86 1.22
N LEU A 275 9.76 -12.72 2.42
CA LEU A 275 9.12 -13.18 3.65
C LEU A 275 8.59 -11.95 4.37
N SER A 276 7.28 -11.89 4.53
CA SER A 276 6.61 -10.82 5.24
C SER A 276 5.74 -11.45 6.32
N HIS A 277 5.93 -11.01 7.55
CA HIS A 277 5.22 -11.60 8.67
C HIS A 277 4.67 -10.48 9.54
N GLY A 278 3.33 -10.39 9.52
CA GLY A 278 2.56 -9.50 10.38
C GLY A 278 1.56 -10.35 11.14
N GLU A 279 0.27 -10.01 11.08
CA GLU A 279 -0.81 -10.88 11.57
C GLU A 279 -0.76 -12.27 10.92
N GLU A 280 -0.60 -12.31 9.59
CA GLU A 280 -0.39 -13.55 8.84
C GLU A 280 1.04 -13.65 8.31
N ARG A 281 1.54 -14.89 8.24
CA ARG A 281 2.82 -15.21 7.60
C ARG A 281 2.60 -15.38 6.10
N THR A 282 3.20 -14.49 5.31
CA THR A 282 3.19 -14.59 3.85
C THR A 282 4.60 -14.83 3.33
N PHE A 283 4.79 -15.95 2.62
CA PHE A 283 6.07 -16.31 2.00
C PHE A 283 5.92 -16.41 0.48
N PHE A 284 6.69 -15.58 -0.22
CA PHE A 284 6.86 -15.62 -1.65
C PHE A 284 8.19 -16.34 -1.96
N PRO A 285 8.15 -17.50 -2.66
CA PRO A 285 9.36 -18.25 -2.95
C PRO A 285 10.28 -17.47 -3.88
N ILE A 286 11.59 -17.70 -3.75
CA ILE A 286 12.60 -17.10 -4.62
C ILE A 286 12.39 -17.60 -6.04
N ARG A 287 11.83 -16.74 -6.89
CA ARG A 287 11.52 -17.05 -8.29
C ARG A 287 11.66 -15.79 -9.13
N GLY A 288 12.17 -15.95 -10.35
CA GLY A 288 12.17 -14.87 -11.34
C GLY A 288 10.83 -14.76 -12.08
N GLY A 289 10.60 -13.60 -12.71
CA GLY A 289 9.45 -13.34 -13.59
C GLY A 289 8.49 -12.27 -13.07
N GLU A 290 7.66 -11.73 -13.97
CA GLU A 290 6.78 -10.59 -13.68
C GLU A 290 5.61 -10.94 -12.75
N GLY A 291 5.06 -12.16 -12.86
CA GLY A 291 3.93 -12.62 -12.04
C GLY A 291 4.22 -12.59 -10.53
N PRO A 292 5.26 -13.29 -10.04
CA PRO A 292 5.67 -13.23 -8.64
C PRO A 292 6.00 -11.81 -8.16
N GLN A 293 6.59 -10.97 -9.02
CA GLN A 293 6.92 -9.59 -8.69
C GLN A 293 5.66 -8.73 -8.45
N SER A 294 4.66 -8.83 -9.32
CA SER A 294 3.38 -8.14 -9.14
C SER A 294 2.66 -8.59 -7.87
N GLN A 295 2.69 -9.89 -7.53
CA GLN A 295 2.13 -10.41 -6.28
C GLN A 295 2.83 -9.84 -5.04
N MET A 296 4.17 -9.75 -5.05
CA MET A 296 4.92 -9.14 -3.95
C MET A 296 4.62 -7.65 -3.82
N GLN A 297 4.49 -6.90 -4.93
CA GLN A 297 4.11 -5.48 -4.89
C GLN A 297 2.69 -5.27 -4.38
N HIS A 298 1.74 -6.10 -4.82
CA HIS A 298 0.36 -6.07 -4.34
C HIS A 298 0.28 -6.41 -2.84
N HIS A 299 1.08 -7.37 -2.36
CA HIS A 299 1.23 -7.66 -0.94
C HIS A 299 1.76 -6.44 -0.18
N LEU A 300 2.86 -5.84 -0.65
CA LEU A 300 3.44 -4.64 -0.04
C LEU A 300 2.52 -3.42 -0.09
N ALA A 301 1.55 -3.37 -1.02
CA ALA A 301 0.53 -2.33 -1.01
C ALA A 301 -0.46 -2.47 0.16
N LYS A 302 -0.65 -3.68 0.70
CA LYS A 302 -1.66 -3.97 1.75
C LYS A 302 -1.11 -4.22 3.15
N VAL A 303 0.20 -4.45 3.28
CA VAL A 303 0.80 -4.71 4.61
C VAL A 303 0.59 -3.56 5.59
N MET A 304 0.38 -3.90 6.85
CA MET A 304 0.30 -2.99 7.99
C MET A 304 1.31 -3.41 9.07
N PRO A 305 1.68 -2.52 10.00
CA PRO A 305 2.58 -2.84 11.11
C PRO A 305 1.83 -3.58 12.24
N ASP A 306 1.33 -4.78 11.93
CA ASP A 306 0.38 -5.56 12.72
C ASP A 306 0.97 -6.86 13.28
N SER A 307 2.30 -6.96 13.38
CA SER A 307 2.95 -8.17 13.89
C SER A 307 2.59 -8.41 15.37
N PRO A 308 1.99 -9.56 15.73
CA PRO A 308 1.61 -9.86 17.11
C PRO A 308 2.82 -10.26 17.98
N GLU A 309 3.89 -10.73 17.34
CA GLU A 309 5.13 -11.15 18.01
C GLU A 309 6.35 -10.40 17.46
N ARG A 310 7.43 -10.44 18.23
CA ARG A 310 8.71 -9.88 17.82
C ARG A 310 9.43 -10.83 16.86
N LEU A 311 10.13 -10.27 15.89
CA LEU A 311 10.87 -11.02 14.87
C LEU A 311 11.74 -12.15 15.46
N GLU A 312 12.46 -11.91 16.55
CA GLU A 312 13.33 -12.91 17.18
C GLU A 312 12.61 -14.19 17.63
N ARG A 313 11.35 -14.13 18.05
CA ARG A 313 10.60 -15.33 18.47
C ARG A 313 10.16 -16.13 17.26
N MET A 314 9.70 -15.43 16.23
CA MET A 314 9.26 -16.03 14.98
C MET A 314 10.39 -16.78 14.28
N LEU A 315 11.59 -16.21 14.25
CA LEU A 315 12.77 -16.85 13.65
C LEU A 315 13.19 -18.14 14.37
N LYS A 316 12.88 -18.31 15.67
CA LYS A 316 13.23 -19.53 16.43
C LYS A 316 12.30 -20.71 16.12
N GLY A 317 11.03 -20.43 15.78
CA GLY A 317 10.02 -21.46 15.49
C GLY A 317 10.01 -21.95 14.04
N ASP A 318 10.67 -21.21 13.15
CA ASP A 318 10.63 -21.43 11.71
C ASP A 318 12.03 -21.78 11.20
N ARG A 319 12.10 -22.73 10.26
CA ARG A 319 13.34 -23.02 9.54
C ARG A 319 13.11 -22.73 8.08
N LEU A 320 14.04 -22.00 7.45
CA LEU A 320 14.07 -21.80 6.01
C LEU A 320 14.34 -23.13 5.30
N HIS A 321 13.28 -23.89 5.03
CA HIS A 321 13.41 -25.16 4.31
C HIS A 321 13.78 -24.94 2.82
N ASN A 322 13.61 -23.71 2.30
CA ASN A 322 13.68 -23.41 0.87
C ASN A 322 14.69 -22.29 0.46
N ALA A 323 15.56 -21.81 1.35
CA ALA A 323 16.56 -20.77 1.03
C ALA A 323 18.01 -21.25 1.12
N GLN A 324 18.25 -22.53 0.81
CA GLN A 324 19.61 -23.06 0.77
C GLN A 324 20.45 -22.25 -0.24
N SER A 325 21.55 -21.67 0.22
CA SER A 325 22.50 -20.87 -0.57
C SER A 325 22.05 -19.47 -1.04
N ALA A 326 20.90 -18.96 -0.59
CA ALA A 326 20.47 -17.59 -0.88
C ALA A 326 21.10 -16.57 0.08
N ALA A 327 21.33 -15.34 -0.40
CA ALA A 327 21.62 -14.20 0.45
C ALA A 327 20.33 -13.72 1.13
N VAL A 328 20.39 -13.38 2.42
CA VAL A 328 19.20 -12.95 3.16
C VAL A 328 19.35 -11.49 3.57
N ILE A 329 18.40 -10.66 3.15
CA ILE A 329 18.31 -9.24 3.48
C ILE A 329 17.18 -9.06 4.50
N PHE A 330 17.50 -8.57 5.69
CA PHE A 330 16.50 -8.19 6.69
C PHE A 330 16.28 -6.68 6.67
N VAL A 331 15.01 -6.26 6.70
CA VAL A 331 14.61 -4.86 6.83
C VAL A 331 13.82 -4.73 8.13
N THR A 332 14.35 -3.96 9.08
CA THR A 332 13.73 -3.74 10.40
C THR A 332 13.99 -2.33 10.89
N SER A 333 13.18 -1.85 11.83
CA SER A 333 13.34 -0.54 12.48
C SER A 333 13.88 -0.62 13.90
N THR A 334 13.87 -1.81 14.51
CA THR A 334 14.34 -2.01 15.88
C THR A 334 15.38 -3.13 15.91
N ILE A 335 16.39 -2.96 16.76
CA ILE A 335 17.46 -3.95 16.86
C ILE A 335 17.81 -4.22 18.33
N SER A 336 18.07 -5.49 18.63
CA SER A 336 18.48 -5.96 19.95
C SER A 336 19.52 -7.07 19.80
N LYS A 337 20.29 -7.34 20.86
CA LYS A 337 21.25 -8.46 20.85
C LYS A 337 20.54 -9.79 20.59
N GLU A 338 19.33 -9.98 21.13
CA GLU A 338 18.53 -11.18 20.91
C GLU A 338 18.12 -11.32 19.44
N LYS A 339 17.65 -10.24 18.81
CA LYS A 339 17.27 -10.22 17.39
C LYS A 339 18.46 -10.54 16.48
N ILE A 340 19.64 -9.99 16.75
CA ILE A 340 20.88 -10.30 16.01
C ILE A 340 21.25 -11.78 16.13
N LEU A 341 21.18 -12.35 17.34
CA LEU A 341 21.49 -13.76 17.56
C LEU A 341 20.47 -14.68 16.88
N ALA A 342 19.18 -14.33 16.93
CA ALA A 342 18.12 -15.07 16.25
C ALA A 342 18.27 -15.03 14.73
N ILE A 343 18.59 -13.87 14.14
CA ILE A 343 18.89 -13.72 12.71
C ILE A 343 20.07 -14.60 12.30
N ASN A 344 21.17 -14.53 13.06
CA ASN A 344 22.36 -15.33 12.76
C ASN A 344 22.05 -16.84 12.84
N GLU A 345 21.30 -17.26 13.86
CA GLU A 345 20.89 -18.66 14.02
C GLU A 345 19.95 -19.14 12.91
N TYR A 346 19.00 -18.30 12.51
CA TYR A 346 18.07 -18.59 11.42
C TYR A 346 18.78 -18.80 10.08
N VAL A 347 19.87 -18.06 9.85
CA VAL A 347 20.62 -18.08 8.59
C VAL A 347 21.92 -18.91 8.69
N LYS A 348 22.20 -19.61 9.81
CA LYS A 348 23.43 -20.43 10.06
C LYS A 348 23.85 -21.40 8.94
N GLN A 349 22.97 -21.70 7.98
CA GLN A 349 23.21 -22.60 6.85
C GLN A 349 23.07 -21.95 5.46
N SER A 350 22.74 -20.65 5.39
CA SER A 350 22.51 -19.93 4.13
C SER A 350 23.56 -18.82 3.97
N GLY A 351 23.59 -18.15 2.81
CA GLY A 351 24.68 -17.29 2.37
C GLY A 351 24.90 -16.01 3.21
N SER A 352 25.38 -14.94 2.57
CA SER A 352 25.62 -13.67 3.26
C SER A 352 24.35 -13.09 3.91
N ILE A 353 24.49 -12.58 5.15
CA ILE A 353 23.41 -11.89 5.88
C ILE A 353 23.65 -10.37 5.81
N LEU A 354 22.66 -9.64 5.31
CA LEU A 354 22.62 -8.18 5.32
C LEU A 354 21.39 -7.70 6.11
N LEU A 355 21.60 -6.82 7.07
CA LEU A 355 20.56 -6.25 7.92
C LEU A 355 20.52 -4.73 7.69
N PHE A 356 19.39 -4.22 7.24
CA PHE A 356 19.10 -2.80 7.15
C PHE A 356 18.24 -2.36 8.33
N LEU A 357 18.81 -1.47 9.16
CA LEU A 357 18.11 -0.77 10.21
C LEU A 357 17.59 0.56 9.65
N ILE A 358 16.29 0.64 9.39
CA ILE A 358 15.67 1.86 8.86
C ILE A 358 15.22 2.74 10.03
N LYS A 359 15.71 3.98 10.06
CA LYS A 359 15.37 4.99 11.06
C LYS A 359 14.56 6.10 10.40
N ARG A 360 13.68 6.74 11.17
CA ARG A 360 12.92 7.89 10.66
C ARG A 360 13.83 9.10 10.52
N GLU A 361 13.54 9.96 9.55
CA GLU A 361 14.23 11.25 9.41
C GLU A 361 14.12 12.06 10.72
N GLY A 362 15.27 12.53 11.22
CA GLY A 362 15.37 13.24 12.50
C GLY A 362 15.68 12.38 13.72
N GLU A 363 15.64 11.05 13.63
CA GLU A 363 16.12 10.18 14.70
C GLU A 363 17.65 10.13 14.73
N THR A 364 18.26 10.38 15.90
CA THR A 364 19.71 10.29 16.05
C THR A 364 20.15 8.84 16.28
N VAL A 365 21.23 8.44 15.61
CA VAL A 365 21.86 7.13 15.87
C VAL A 365 22.40 7.12 17.30
N SER A 366 21.83 6.27 18.15
CA SER A 366 22.27 6.14 19.54
C SER A 366 23.66 5.51 19.63
N GLN A 367 24.38 5.77 20.72
CA GLN A 367 25.62 5.05 21.03
C GLN A 367 25.36 3.53 21.13
N GLU A 368 24.16 3.14 21.55
CA GLU A 368 23.71 1.76 21.59
C GLU A 368 23.63 1.14 20.19
N ASP A 369 23.04 1.85 19.21
CA ASP A 369 22.94 1.39 17.81
C ASP A 369 24.33 1.11 17.21
N ARG A 370 25.32 1.98 17.52
CA ARG A 370 26.72 1.78 17.09
C ARG A 370 27.35 0.54 17.72
N SER A 371 27.10 0.32 19.02
CA SER A 371 27.60 -0.86 19.73
C SER A 371 26.99 -2.16 19.18
N LEU A 372 25.70 -2.12 18.80
CA LEU A 372 24.99 -3.25 18.20
C LEU A 372 25.47 -3.53 16.77
N THR A 373 25.86 -2.50 16.02
CA THR A 373 26.49 -2.66 14.68
C THR A 373 27.82 -3.42 14.77
N ALA A 374 28.66 -3.06 15.75
CA ALA A 374 29.91 -3.76 16.01
C ALA A 374 29.66 -5.21 16.48
N PHE A 375 28.65 -5.41 17.34
CA PHE A 375 28.25 -6.74 17.78
C PHE A 375 27.74 -7.62 16.63
N ALA A 376 26.86 -7.10 15.77
CA ALA A 376 26.38 -7.80 14.56
C ALA A 376 27.54 -8.24 13.66
N SER A 377 28.49 -7.33 13.42
CA SER A 377 29.68 -7.63 12.60
C SER A 377 30.52 -8.76 13.18
N SER A 378 30.71 -8.79 14.51
CA SER A 378 31.42 -9.89 15.20
C SER A 378 30.70 -11.25 15.13
N ARG A 379 29.42 -11.26 14.77
CA ARG A 379 28.60 -12.46 14.58
C ARG A 379 28.40 -12.84 13.12
N GLY A 380 29.04 -12.14 12.17
CA GLY A 380 28.92 -12.40 10.74
C GLY A 380 27.69 -11.75 10.08
N VAL A 381 26.99 -10.87 10.77
CA VAL A 381 25.83 -10.12 10.23
C VAL A 381 26.31 -8.73 9.79
N SER A 382 26.24 -8.43 8.50
CA SER A 382 26.52 -7.08 8.01
C SER A 382 25.33 -6.18 8.29
N MET A 383 25.50 -5.17 9.13
CA MET A 383 24.42 -4.25 9.50
C MET A 383 24.70 -2.86 8.92
N ARG A 384 23.67 -2.24 8.32
CA ARG A 384 23.68 -0.87 7.82
C ARG A 384 22.50 -0.10 8.40
N ILE A 385 22.75 1.11 8.88
CA ILE A 385 21.71 2.03 9.34
C ILE A 385 21.42 2.97 8.18
N LEU A 386 20.15 3.18 7.84
CA LEU A 386 19.74 4.04 6.73
C LEU A 386 18.58 4.94 7.13
N TYR A 387 18.61 6.14 6.55
CA TYR A 387 17.47 7.06 6.49
C TYR A 387 16.88 7.07 5.08
N GLU A 388 15.62 7.50 4.96
CA GLU A 388 14.90 7.54 3.67
C GLU A 388 15.65 8.26 2.53
N PRO A 389 16.31 9.42 2.75
CA PRO A 389 17.11 10.08 1.70
C PRO A 389 18.33 9.27 1.23
N GLU A 390 18.79 8.32 2.04
CA GLU A 390 20.03 7.56 1.80
C GLU A 390 19.78 6.25 1.04
N PHE A 391 18.53 5.89 0.74
CA PHE A 391 18.17 4.60 0.13
C PHE A 391 18.90 4.34 -1.20
N SER A 392 19.12 5.38 -2.01
CA SER A 392 19.89 5.28 -3.26
C SER A 392 21.36 4.89 -3.06
N SER A 393 21.91 5.09 -1.86
CA SER A 393 23.27 4.73 -1.48
C SER A 393 23.34 3.44 -0.65
N ALA A 394 22.22 2.74 -0.46
CA ALA A 394 22.11 1.60 0.45
C ALA A 394 23.15 0.49 0.22
N PHE A 395 23.55 0.27 -1.04
CA PHE A 395 24.58 -0.72 -1.43
C PHE A 395 25.94 -0.10 -1.79
N ALA A 396 26.11 1.22 -1.70
CA ALA A 396 27.40 1.85 -1.88
C ALA A 396 28.35 1.42 -0.75
N GLU A 397 29.61 1.10 -1.07
CA GLU A 397 30.62 0.86 -0.06
C GLU A 397 30.96 2.17 0.65
N VAL A 398 30.98 2.15 1.98
CA VAL A 398 31.67 3.19 2.74
C VAL A 398 33.14 3.09 2.35
N LYS A 399 33.64 4.02 1.55
CA LYS A 399 35.09 4.27 1.46
C LYS A 399 35.56 4.51 2.88
N ARG A 400 36.26 3.55 3.48
CA ARG A 400 37.02 3.79 4.70
C ARG A 400 38.05 4.88 4.36
N ALA A 401 37.86 6.07 4.91
CA ALA A 401 38.88 7.10 4.96
C ALA A 401 39.94 6.73 5.99
#